data_AF-A0A7V8ZLY8-F1
#
_entry.id   AF-A0A7V8ZLY8-F1
#
_cell.length_a   1.000
_cell.length_b   1.000
_cell.length_c   1.000
_cell.angle_alpha   90.00
_cell.angle_beta   90.00
_cell.angle_gamma   90.00
#
_symmetry.space_group_name_H-M   'P 1'
#
loop_
_entity.id
_entity.type
_entity.pdbx_description
1 polymer ?
#
loop_
_entity_poly.entity_id
_entity_poly.type
_entity_poly.pdbx_seq_one_letter_code
_entity_poly.pdbx_strand_id
1 'polypeptide(L)'
;MNPTLHALLTARLEASTLDLEARAEVLAEAGPPAAPAQQEQATGEVYLRSVTVEGFRGIGPEATLELPAHPGLVLVVGRNGSGKSSFAEGLELLMTGRTKRWEEKTLGWTSAWQCLHHEESTRLSASLAIGGQAEPVELTQTWERGAAYKDASDRAAVEALLARHGWASALTSFRPFLAYAELASMFDKLTSLYAALSPILGLDDVEATSERLRARRLGLEQHAKALKTTTSSLRERLGESDWREVALDALLARRKPDPDAVRAHLLAHPPGASAPGTSSAALRAV
;
A
#
# COMPACT_ATOMS: atom_id res chain seq x y z
N MET A 1 0.70 6.56 8.58
CA MET A 1 -0.46 6.62 9.48
C MET A 1 -0.94 8.05 9.68
N ASN A 2 -2.22 8.30 9.43
CA ASN A 2 -2.89 9.58 9.72
C ASN A 2 -2.64 10.01 11.19
N PRO A 3 -2.39 11.30 11.47
CA PRO A 3 -2.07 11.79 12.82
C PRO A 3 -3.16 11.49 13.87
N THR A 4 -4.43 11.50 13.48
CA THR A 4 -5.55 11.17 14.37
C THR A 4 -5.51 9.69 14.78
N LEU A 5 -5.29 8.81 13.80
CA LEU A 5 -5.13 7.37 14.05
C LEU A 5 -3.88 7.09 14.87
N HIS A 6 -2.78 7.79 14.62
CA HIS A 6 -1.57 7.69 15.41
C HIS A 6 -1.78 8.08 16.88
N ALA A 7 -2.48 9.18 17.13
CA ALA A 7 -2.81 9.62 18.49
C ALA A 7 -3.71 8.59 19.21
N LEU A 8 -4.73 8.06 18.52
CA LEU A 8 -5.60 7.02 19.05
C LEU A 8 -4.84 5.72 19.35
N LEU A 9 -3.94 5.29 18.46
CA LEU A 9 -3.10 4.12 18.69
C LEU A 9 -2.22 4.31 19.92
N THR A 10 -1.56 5.47 20.04
CA THR A 10 -0.69 5.80 21.17
C THR A 10 -1.46 5.73 22.50
N ALA A 11 -2.61 6.39 22.56
CA ALA A 11 -3.48 6.37 23.75
C ALA A 11 -3.95 4.95 24.11
N ARG A 12 -4.23 4.11 23.11
CA ARG A 12 -4.62 2.70 23.33
C ARG A 12 -3.45 1.84 23.81
N LEU A 13 -2.23 2.09 23.33
CA LEU A 13 -1.03 1.41 23.80
C LEU A 13 -0.69 1.77 25.24
N GLU A 14 -0.86 3.03 25.63
CA GLU A 14 -0.67 3.49 27.00
C GLU A 14 -1.62 2.79 27.97
N ALA A 15 -2.89 2.64 27.58
CA ALA A 15 -3.92 1.94 28.34
C ALA A 15 -3.83 0.39 28.27
N SER A 16 -2.93 -0.16 27.46
CA SER A 16 -2.80 -1.61 27.28
C SER A 16 -2.04 -2.28 28.43
N THR A 17 -2.15 -3.60 28.53
CA THR A 17 -1.36 -4.43 29.46
C THR A 17 -0.01 -4.88 28.87
N LEU A 18 0.35 -4.40 27.68
CA LEU A 18 1.63 -4.72 27.04
C LEU A 18 2.79 -4.13 27.84
N ASP A 19 3.94 -4.80 27.82
CA ASP A 19 5.17 -4.24 28.37
C ASP A 19 5.72 -3.09 27.50
N LEU A 20 6.73 -2.38 28.03
CA LEU A 20 7.30 -1.21 27.36
C LEU A 20 7.98 -1.55 26.03
N GLU A 21 8.59 -2.74 25.93
CA GLU A 21 9.28 -3.19 24.72
C GLU A 21 8.29 -3.48 23.60
N ALA A 22 7.20 -4.20 23.92
CA ALA A 22 6.12 -4.48 22.98
C ALA A 22 5.41 -3.19 22.52
N ARG A 23 5.20 -2.21 23.41
CA ARG A 23 4.64 -0.91 23.03
C ARG A 23 5.57 -0.16 22.07
N ALA A 24 6.87 -0.15 22.37
CA ALA A 24 7.87 0.50 21.53
C ALA A 24 7.94 -0.14 20.15
N GLU A 25 7.89 -1.47 20.05
CA GLU A 25 7.90 -2.17 18.76
C GLU A 25 6.65 -1.86 17.93
N VAL A 26 5.46 -1.82 18.57
CA VAL A 26 4.23 -1.43 17.85
C VAL A 26 4.31 0.00 17.33
N LEU A 27 4.82 0.95 18.12
CA LEU A 27 5.02 2.33 17.67
C LEU A 27 6.08 2.44 16.56
N ALA A 28 7.17 1.67 16.66
CA ALA A 28 8.21 1.63 15.64
C ALA A 28 7.65 1.14 14.31
N GLU A 29 6.86 0.06 14.33
CA GLU A 29 6.23 -0.48 13.11
C GLU A 29 5.10 0.42 12.59
N ALA A 30 4.40 1.16 13.46
CA ALA A 30 3.40 2.15 13.05
C ALA A 30 4.02 3.37 12.35
N GLY A 31 5.30 3.65 12.65
CA GLY A 31 6.04 4.80 12.15
C GLY A 31 5.61 6.11 12.81
N PRO A 32 6.37 7.20 12.61
CA PRO A 32 5.97 8.51 13.12
C PRO A 32 4.62 8.94 12.52
N PRO A 33 3.85 9.79 13.21
CA PRO A 33 2.64 10.35 12.63
C PRO A 33 3.04 11.05 11.33
N ALA A 34 2.26 10.83 10.27
CA ALA A 34 2.43 11.63 9.07
C ALA A 34 2.39 13.09 9.50
N ALA A 35 3.31 13.91 8.98
CA ALA A 35 3.21 15.35 9.15
C ALA A 35 1.77 15.74 8.83
N PRO A 36 1.11 16.58 9.66
CA PRO A 36 -0.20 17.08 9.29
C PRO A 36 -0.05 17.55 7.86
N ALA A 37 -0.83 16.96 6.95
CA ALA A 37 -0.88 17.45 5.58
C ALA A 37 -1.07 18.95 5.78
N GLN A 38 -0.08 19.75 5.35
CA GLN A 38 -0.32 21.16 5.18
C GLN A 38 -1.63 21.16 4.42
N GLN A 39 -2.68 21.72 5.03
CA GLN A 39 -3.94 21.86 4.34
C GLN A 39 -3.56 22.68 3.11
N GLU A 40 -3.29 21.97 2.01
CA GLU A 40 -3.03 22.56 0.71
C GLU A 40 -4.22 23.47 0.54
N GLN A 41 -3.92 24.77 0.54
CA GLN A 41 -4.88 25.85 0.64
C GLN A 41 -6.15 25.42 -0.05
N ALA A 42 -7.25 25.31 0.71
CA ALA A 42 -8.50 24.72 0.23
C ALA A 42 -8.74 25.19 -1.20
N THR A 43 -8.44 24.32 -2.16
CA THR A 43 -8.79 24.56 -3.56
C THR A 43 -10.30 24.67 -3.52
N GLY A 44 -10.87 25.75 -4.07
CA GLY A 44 -12.31 25.93 -4.02
C GLY A 44 -13.03 24.70 -4.57
N GLU A 45 -14.31 24.56 -4.25
CA GLU A 45 -15.11 23.41 -4.67
C GLU A 45 -14.88 23.07 -6.14
N VAL A 46 -14.62 21.79 -6.42
CA VAL A 46 -14.28 21.30 -7.75
C VAL A 46 -15.53 20.74 -8.40
N TYR A 47 -15.88 21.25 -9.57
CA TYR A 47 -17.05 20.84 -10.34
C TYR A 47 -16.63 20.29 -11.69
N LEU A 48 -17.19 19.15 -12.07
CA LEU A 48 -17.01 18.59 -13.40
C LEU A 48 -17.80 19.41 -14.42
N ARG A 49 -17.11 19.97 -15.40
CA ARG A 49 -17.67 20.79 -16.47
C ARG A 49 -17.94 19.98 -17.73
N SER A 50 -16.99 19.13 -18.12
CA SER A 50 -17.17 18.28 -19.29
C SER A 50 -16.34 17.01 -19.21
N VAL A 51 -16.77 15.98 -19.94
CA VAL A 51 -16.02 14.77 -20.21
C VAL A 51 -16.04 14.52 -21.71
N THR A 52 -14.88 14.39 -22.33
CA THR A 52 -14.72 14.08 -23.76
C THR A 52 -14.08 12.72 -23.91
N VAL A 53 -14.67 11.90 -24.78
CA VAL A 53 -14.25 10.52 -25.01
C VAL A 53 -14.13 10.26 -26.51
N GLU A 54 -13.00 9.72 -26.92
CA GLU A 54 -12.71 9.28 -28.28
C GLU A 54 -11.99 7.92 -28.23
N GLY A 55 -12.37 6.99 -29.11
CA GLY A 55 -11.70 5.69 -29.23
C GLY A 55 -11.83 4.77 -28.01
N PHE A 56 -12.74 5.02 -27.07
CA PHE A 56 -12.88 4.24 -25.84
C PHE A 56 -14.15 3.40 -25.83
N ARG A 57 -13.99 2.08 -25.65
CA ARG A 57 -15.07 1.10 -25.59
C ARG A 57 -16.03 1.19 -26.78
N GLY A 58 -17.28 1.58 -26.54
CA GLY A 58 -18.31 1.71 -27.57
C GLY A 58 -18.33 3.06 -28.28
N ILE A 59 -17.47 4.00 -27.87
CA ILE A 59 -17.39 5.36 -28.44
C ILE A 59 -16.19 5.37 -29.39
N GLY A 60 -16.46 5.51 -30.68
CA GLY A 60 -15.43 5.65 -31.71
C GLY A 60 -15.06 7.12 -31.92
N PRO A 61 -15.90 7.90 -32.63
CA PRO A 61 -15.68 9.33 -32.81
C PRO A 61 -15.70 10.09 -31.48
N GLU A 62 -15.02 11.22 -31.43
CA GLU A 62 -15.05 12.15 -30.29
C GLU A 62 -16.50 12.51 -29.92
N ALA A 63 -16.82 12.36 -28.64
CA ALA A 63 -18.09 12.75 -28.07
C ALA A 63 -17.85 13.45 -26.72
N THR A 64 -18.54 14.57 -26.51
CA THR A 64 -18.44 15.38 -25.28
C THR A 64 -19.77 15.36 -24.52
N LEU A 65 -19.68 15.11 -23.21
CA LEU A 65 -20.76 15.28 -22.25
C LEU A 65 -20.50 16.56 -21.45
N GLU A 66 -21.27 17.61 -21.72
CA GLU A 66 -21.27 18.85 -20.96
C GLU A 66 -22.12 18.71 -19.70
N LEU A 67 -21.65 19.29 -18.60
CA LEU A 67 -22.28 19.22 -17.29
C LEU A 67 -22.37 20.61 -16.67
N PRO A 68 -23.47 20.90 -15.95
CA PRO A 68 -23.57 22.12 -15.18
C PRO A 68 -22.52 22.08 -14.05
N ALA A 69 -21.44 22.86 -14.21
CA ALA A 69 -20.33 22.96 -13.26
C ALA A 69 -20.71 23.74 -11.99
N HIS A 70 -21.78 23.30 -11.32
CA HIS A 70 -22.33 23.89 -10.10
C HIS A 70 -22.95 22.81 -9.20
N PRO A 71 -23.26 23.11 -7.92
CA PRO A 71 -23.95 22.15 -7.05
C PRO A 71 -25.26 21.66 -7.65
N GLY A 72 -25.50 20.34 -7.60
CA GLY A 72 -26.76 19.77 -8.06
C GLY A 72 -26.70 18.28 -8.34
N LEU A 73 -27.84 17.73 -8.75
CA LEU A 73 -27.96 16.35 -9.23
C LEU A 73 -28.16 16.38 -10.75
N VAL A 74 -27.25 15.76 -11.49
CA VAL A 74 -27.35 15.62 -12.94
C VAL A 74 -27.69 14.18 -13.29
N LEU A 75 -28.77 13.98 -14.05
CA LEU A 75 -29.19 12.67 -14.52
C LEU A 75 -28.88 12.52 -16.01
N VAL A 76 -27.97 11.60 -16.34
CA VAL A 76 -27.64 11.25 -17.73
C VAL A 76 -28.48 10.04 -18.16
N VAL A 77 -29.46 10.26 -19.05
CA VAL A 77 -30.38 9.23 -19.54
C VAL A 77 -30.10 8.86 -21.00
N GLY A 78 -30.39 7.61 -21.36
CA GLY A 78 -30.18 7.11 -22.72
C GLY A 78 -30.36 5.60 -22.79
N ARG A 79 -30.56 5.06 -23.99
CA ARG A 79 -30.74 3.61 -24.22
C ARG A 79 -29.52 2.80 -23.77
N ASN A 80 -29.71 1.52 -23.46
CA ASN A 80 -28.58 0.61 -23.21
C ASN A 80 -27.65 0.59 -24.44
N GLY A 81 -26.34 0.66 -24.19
CA GLY A 81 -25.33 0.77 -25.24
C GLY A 81 -25.03 2.20 -25.74
N SER A 82 -25.73 3.24 -25.26
CA SER A 82 -25.53 4.63 -25.72
C SER A 82 -24.26 5.33 -25.19
N GLY A 83 -23.29 4.60 -24.61
CA GLY A 83 -22.04 5.18 -24.11
C GLY A 83 -22.06 5.81 -22.72
N LYS A 84 -23.20 5.88 -22.00
CA LYS A 84 -23.28 6.48 -20.64
C LYS A 84 -22.20 5.96 -19.67
N SER A 85 -22.11 4.64 -19.56
CA SER A 85 -21.09 4.01 -18.70
C SER A 85 -19.68 4.23 -19.23
N SER A 86 -19.50 4.40 -20.55
CA SER A 86 -18.20 4.70 -21.12
C SER A 86 -17.71 6.10 -20.74
N PHE A 87 -18.59 7.11 -20.64
CA PHE A 87 -18.21 8.43 -20.10
C PHE A 87 -17.78 8.34 -18.63
N ALA A 88 -18.55 7.65 -17.79
CA ALA A 88 -18.23 7.51 -16.38
C ALA A 88 -16.93 6.71 -16.15
N GLU A 89 -16.78 5.56 -16.82
CA GLU A 89 -15.57 4.72 -16.74
C GLU A 89 -14.35 5.43 -17.35
N GLY A 90 -14.54 6.23 -18.41
CA GLY A 90 -13.47 7.02 -19.03
C GLY A 90 -12.96 8.12 -18.10
N LEU A 91 -13.87 8.85 -17.43
CA LEU A 91 -13.50 9.81 -16.40
C LEU A 91 -12.76 9.14 -15.23
N GLU A 92 -13.26 7.99 -14.77
CA GLU A 92 -12.61 7.22 -13.70
C GLU A 92 -11.18 6.80 -14.09
N LEU A 93 -10.99 6.31 -15.32
CA LEU A 93 -9.68 5.93 -15.84
C LEU A 93 -8.74 7.14 -15.95
N LEU A 94 -9.22 8.26 -16.49
CA LEU A 94 -8.45 9.50 -16.56
C LEU A 94 -7.99 9.94 -15.17
N MET A 95 -8.92 9.98 -14.21
CA MET A 95 -8.68 10.51 -12.87
C MET A 95 -7.83 9.57 -12.01
N THR A 96 -8.04 8.26 -12.08
CA THR A 96 -7.46 7.31 -11.13
C THR A 96 -6.45 6.33 -11.73
N GLY A 97 -6.40 6.22 -13.06
CA GLY A 97 -5.47 5.32 -13.78
C GLY A 97 -5.92 3.88 -13.81
N ARG A 98 -7.11 3.63 -13.29
CA ARG A 98 -7.69 2.31 -13.20
C ARG A 98 -9.20 2.39 -13.30
N THR A 99 -9.79 1.30 -13.73
CA THR A 99 -11.21 1.03 -13.54
C THR A 99 -11.39 -0.33 -12.88
N LYS A 100 -12.26 -0.42 -11.87
CA LYS A 100 -12.49 -1.71 -11.17
C LYS A 100 -13.00 -2.80 -12.10
N ARG A 101 -13.64 -2.43 -13.21
CA ARG A 101 -14.10 -3.35 -14.26
C ARG A 101 -12.98 -4.24 -14.81
N TRP A 102 -11.75 -3.73 -14.85
CA TRP A 102 -10.59 -4.42 -15.43
C TRP A 102 -9.54 -4.83 -14.39
N GLU A 103 -9.67 -4.44 -13.11
CA GLU A 103 -8.71 -4.79 -12.05
C GLU A 103 -8.62 -6.31 -11.80
N GLU A 104 -9.72 -7.06 -11.94
CA GLU A 104 -9.78 -8.50 -11.62
C GLU A 104 -9.96 -9.41 -12.85
N LYS A 105 -9.92 -8.86 -14.08
CA LYS A 105 -10.14 -9.65 -15.29
C LYS A 105 -8.86 -10.09 -15.99
N THR A 106 -8.87 -11.30 -16.55
CA THR A 106 -7.77 -11.87 -17.33
C THR A 106 -7.46 -11.05 -18.59
N LEU A 107 -6.21 -11.15 -19.08
CA LEU A 107 -5.64 -10.39 -20.21
C LEU A 107 -6.52 -10.32 -21.48
N GLY A 108 -7.35 -11.34 -21.73
CA GLY A 108 -8.28 -11.37 -22.87
C GLY A 108 -9.47 -10.41 -22.78
N TRP A 109 -9.78 -9.87 -21.59
CA TRP A 109 -10.82 -8.86 -21.37
C TRP A 109 -10.27 -7.43 -21.32
N THR A 110 -8.98 -7.28 -20.99
CA THR A 110 -8.27 -5.99 -21.00
C THR A 110 -7.88 -5.54 -22.39
N SER A 111 -7.96 -6.40 -23.42
CA SER A 111 -7.72 -6.05 -24.82
C SER A 111 -8.88 -5.32 -25.49
N ALA A 112 -10.07 -5.27 -24.86
CA ALA A 112 -11.28 -4.67 -25.41
C ALA A 112 -11.64 -3.30 -24.78
N TRP A 113 -10.64 -2.60 -24.25
CA TRP A 113 -10.84 -1.30 -23.61
C TRP A 113 -10.88 -0.16 -24.62
N GLN A 114 -10.05 -0.23 -25.68
CA GLN A 114 -10.14 0.65 -26.85
C GLN A 114 -11.30 0.24 -27.75
N CYS A 115 -11.82 1.19 -28.52
CA CYS A 115 -12.90 0.96 -29.46
C CYS A 115 -12.40 0.16 -30.66
N LEU A 116 -12.96 -1.02 -30.90
CA LEU A 116 -12.58 -1.90 -32.00
C LEU A 116 -12.78 -1.25 -33.39
N HIS A 117 -13.78 -0.38 -33.49
CA HIS A 117 -14.18 0.27 -34.75
C HIS A 117 -13.55 1.66 -34.93
N HIS A 118 -12.61 2.03 -34.08
CA HIS A 118 -11.86 3.27 -34.20
C HIS A 118 -10.41 2.96 -34.57
N GLU A 119 -9.90 3.65 -35.59
CA GLU A 119 -8.59 3.35 -36.16
C GLU A 119 -7.47 4.26 -35.66
N GLU A 120 -7.83 5.33 -34.96
CA GLU A 120 -6.92 6.32 -34.38
C GLU A 120 -6.63 6.04 -32.90
N SER A 121 -5.93 6.97 -32.25
CA SER A 121 -5.63 6.94 -30.82
C SER A 121 -6.89 6.99 -29.94
N THR A 122 -6.84 6.37 -28.76
CA THR A 122 -7.85 6.58 -27.72
C THR A 122 -7.53 7.83 -26.93
N ARG A 123 -8.50 8.74 -26.76
CA ARG A 123 -8.31 9.99 -26.01
C ARG A 123 -9.43 10.17 -24.99
N LEU A 124 -9.03 10.50 -23.76
CA LEU A 124 -9.94 10.86 -22.67
C LEU A 124 -9.57 12.25 -22.17
N SER A 125 -10.56 13.14 -22.09
CA SER A 125 -10.37 14.48 -21.53
C SER A 125 -11.47 14.85 -20.55
N ALA A 126 -11.15 15.70 -19.59
CA ALA A 126 -12.11 16.28 -18.66
C ALA A 126 -11.74 17.71 -18.27
N SER A 127 -12.76 18.56 -18.20
CA SER A 127 -12.64 19.93 -17.73
C SER A 127 -13.21 20.05 -16.32
N LEU A 128 -12.43 20.57 -15.38
CA LEU A 128 -12.79 20.73 -13.97
C LEU A 128 -12.77 22.21 -13.58
N ALA A 129 -13.91 22.76 -13.20
CA ALA A 129 -14.00 24.12 -12.67
C ALA A 129 -13.64 24.13 -11.18
N ILE A 130 -12.80 25.07 -10.75
CA ILE A 130 -12.41 25.25 -9.34
C ILE A 130 -13.00 26.56 -8.82
N GLY A 131 -13.73 26.50 -7.71
CA GLY A 131 -14.27 27.70 -7.04
C GLY A 131 -13.18 28.75 -6.80
N GLY A 132 -13.39 29.96 -7.30
CA GLY A 132 -12.43 31.07 -7.18
C GLY A 132 -11.32 31.09 -8.24
N GLN A 133 -11.31 30.18 -9.21
CA GLN A 133 -10.44 30.24 -10.39
C GLN A 133 -11.26 30.56 -11.65
N ALA A 134 -10.69 31.38 -12.53
CA ALA A 134 -11.32 31.75 -13.80
C ALA A 134 -11.16 30.66 -14.86
N GLU A 135 -9.97 30.04 -14.91
CA GLU A 135 -9.65 29.00 -15.88
C GLU A 135 -9.94 27.61 -15.31
N PRO A 136 -10.63 26.74 -16.06
CA PRO A 136 -10.79 25.36 -15.66
C PRO A 136 -9.46 24.60 -15.74
N VAL A 137 -9.38 23.51 -14.98
CA VAL A 137 -8.29 22.55 -15.06
C VAL A 137 -8.64 21.51 -16.11
N GLU A 138 -7.86 21.48 -17.19
CA GLU A 138 -8.02 20.52 -18.27
C GLU A 138 -7.10 19.31 -18.05
N LEU A 139 -7.69 18.12 -18.09
CA LEU A 139 -7.00 16.85 -18.05
C LEU A 139 -7.18 16.16 -19.38
N THR A 140 -6.09 15.68 -19.97
CA THR A 140 -6.13 14.88 -21.19
C THR A 140 -5.13 13.75 -21.09
N GLN A 141 -5.57 12.55 -21.46
CA GLN A 141 -4.69 11.40 -21.65
C GLN A 141 -5.00 10.75 -23.00
N THR A 142 -3.95 10.43 -23.74
CA THR A 142 -4.02 9.79 -25.05
C THR A 142 -3.24 8.48 -25.00
N TRP A 143 -3.72 7.49 -25.74
CA TRP A 143 -3.05 6.21 -25.93
C TRP A 143 -3.04 5.85 -27.41
N GLU A 144 -1.89 5.38 -27.89
CA GLU A 144 -1.76 4.82 -29.22
C GLU A 144 -2.69 3.62 -29.43
N ARG A 145 -3.06 3.39 -30.70
CA ARG A 145 -3.87 2.22 -31.04
C ARG A 145 -3.11 0.93 -30.72
N GLY A 146 -3.79 0.01 -30.02
CA GLY A 146 -3.20 -1.24 -29.57
C GLY A 146 -2.41 -1.13 -28.26
N ALA A 147 -2.38 0.05 -27.62
CA ALA A 147 -1.79 0.21 -26.30
C ALA A 147 -2.45 -0.73 -25.28
N ALA A 148 -1.62 -1.31 -24.41
CA ALA A 148 -2.10 -2.11 -23.30
C ALA A 148 -2.89 -1.22 -22.33
N TYR A 149 -3.93 -1.75 -21.71
CA TYR A 149 -4.70 -1.02 -20.69
C TYR A 149 -3.84 -0.48 -19.54
N LYS A 150 -2.77 -1.20 -19.17
CA LYS A 150 -1.82 -0.79 -18.13
C LYS A 150 -0.71 0.12 -18.63
N ASP A 151 -0.79 0.60 -19.87
CA ASP A 151 0.19 1.52 -20.41
C ASP A 151 0.03 2.89 -19.73
N ALA A 152 1.02 3.25 -18.93
CA ALA A 152 1.10 4.49 -18.17
C ALA A 152 2.06 5.51 -18.81
N SER A 153 2.57 5.24 -20.01
CA SER A 153 3.66 6.02 -20.64
C SER A 153 3.37 7.53 -20.71
N ASP A 154 2.10 7.89 -20.94
CA ASP A 154 1.66 9.29 -21.08
C ASP A 154 0.84 9.81 -19.87
N ARG A 155 0.88 9.12 -18.73
CA ARG A 155 0.10 9.51 -17.54
C ARG A 155 0.79 10.56 -16.68
N ALA A 156 2.11 10.76 -16.84
CA ALA A 156 2.91 11.65 -15.99
C ALA A 156 2.37 13.10 -15.96
N ALA A 157 1.86 13.61 -17.08
CA ALA A 157 1.28 14.95 -17.15
C ALA A 157 -0.01 15.07 -16.31
N VAL A 158 -0.90 14.08 -16.42
CA VAL A 158 -2.13 13.99 -15.62
C VAL A 158 -1.77 13.89 -14.14
N GLU A 159 -0.88 12.98 -13.76
CA GLU A 159 -0.46 12.79 -12.36
C GLU A 159 0.17 14.04 -11.76
N ALA A 160 1.02 14.74 -12.52
CA ALA A 160 1.60 16.01 -12.08
C ALA A 160 0.52 17.08 -11.85
N LEU A 161 -0.51 17.15 -12.70
CA LEU A 161 -1.63 18.08 -12.54
C LEU A 161 -2.45 17.72 -11.29
N LEU A 162 -2.79 16.45 -11.12
CA LEU A 162 -3.53 15.96 -9.95
C LEU A 162 -2.76 16.23 -8.65
N ALA A 163 -1.45 15.99 -8.65
CA ALA A 163 -0.59 16.27 -7.51
C ALA A 163 -0.52 17.78 -7.22
N ARG A 164 -0.39 18.63 -8.25
CA ARG A 164 -0.35 20.10 -8.11
C ARG A 164 -1.60 20.66 -7.44
N HIS A 165 -2.75 20.03 -7.62
CA HIS A 165 -4.03 20.44 -7.01
C HIS A 165 -4.38 19.65 -5.73
N GLY A 166 -3.50 18.77 -5.24
CA GLY A 166 -3.74 17.94 -4.05
C GLY A 166 -4.73 16.79 -4.25
N TRP A 167 -5.18 16.56 -5.48
CA TRP A 167 -6.24 15.60 -5.80
C TRP A 167 -5.77 14.15 -5.80
N ALA A 168 -4.47 13.89 -5.97
CA ALA A 168 -3.95 12.51 -5.97
C ALA A 168 -4.25 11.76 -4.66
N SER A 169 -4.04 12.42 -3.52
CA SER A 169 -4.37 11.85 -2.20
C SER A 169 -5.88 11.79 -1.96
N ALA A 170 -6.60 12.85 -2.39
CA ALA A 170 -8.05 12.93 -2.25
C ALA A 170 -8.77 11.84 -3.05
N LEU A 171 -8.35 11.54 -4.28
CA LEU A 171 -8.94 10.49 -5.13
C LEU A 171 -8.73 9.08 -4.56
N THR A 172 -7.69 8.88 -3.76
CA THR A 172 -7.44 7.60 -3.07
C THR A 172 -8.32 7.47 -1.82
N SER A 173 -8.46 8.56 -1.05
CA SER A 173 -9.22 8.56 0.22
C SER A 173 -10.73 8.67 0.00
N PHE A 174 -11.13 9.51 -0.96
CA PHE A 174 -12.50 9.86 -1.31
C PHE A 174 -12.70 9.64 -2.81
N ARG A 175 -12.77 8.37 -3.22
CA ARG A 175 -12.97 8.03 -4.63
C ARG A 175 -14.38 8.43 -5.07
N PRO A 176 -14.56 9.45 -5.94
CA PRO A 176 -15.87 9.96 -6.33
C PRO A 176 -16.51 9.14 -7.46
N PHE A 177 -16.17 7.84 -7.54
CA PHE A 177 -16.61 6.92 -8.58
C PHE A 177 -17.29 5.73 -7.94
N LEU A 178 -18.48 5.42 -8.41
CA LEU A 178 -19.28 4.29 -7.96
C LEU A 178 -19.86 3.57 -9.17
N ALA A 179 -19.05 2.68 -9.76
CA ALA A 179 -19.48 1.92 -10.93
C ALA A 179 -20.51 0.84 -10.53
N TYR A 180 -21.46 0.56 -11.42
CA TYR A 180 -22.53 -0.43 -11.18
C TYR A 180 -21.98 -1.83 -10.85
N ALA A 181 -20.89 -2.24 -11.50
CA ALA A 181 -20.23 -3.51 -11.21
C ALA A 181 -19.70 -3.59 -9.77
N GLU A 182 -19.32 -2.45 -9.20
CA GLU A 182 -18.85 -2.38 -7.81
C GLU A 182 -19.99 -2.41 -6.82
N LEU A 183 -21.11 -1.73 -7.13
CA LEU A 183 -22.29 -1.79 -6.28
C LEU A 183 -22.79 -3.22 -6.12
N ALA A 184 -22.80 -4.00 -7.20
CA ALA A 184 -23.17 -5.41 -7.14
C ALA A 184 -22.24 -6.21 -6.21
N SER A 185 -20.91 -6.07 -6.36
CA SER A 185 -19.95 -6.85 -5.58
C SER A 185 -19.77 -6.37 -4.13
N MET A 186 -20.03 -5.09 -3.85
CA MET A 186 -20.00 -4.52 -2.50
C MET A 186 -21.05 -5.17 -1.60
N PHE A 187 -22.22 -5.53 -2.14
CA PHE A 187 -23.29 -6.16 -1.36
C PHE A 187 -23.25 -7.70 -1.36
N ASP A 188 -22.37 -8.32 -2.15
CA ASP A 188 -22.27 -9.78 -2.22
C ASP A 188 -21.73 -10.42 -0.92
N LYS A 189 -20.81 -9.76 -0.20
CA LYS A 189 -20.20 -10.30 1.03
C LYS A 189 -19.92 -9.20 2.06
N LEU A 190 -20.08 -9.52 3.34
CA LEU A 190 -19.70 -8.63 4.44
C LEU A 190 -18.22 -8.19 4.37
N THR A 191 -17.34 -9.08 3.88
CA THR A 191 -15.91 -8.80 3.72
C THR A 191 -15.62 -7.81 2.59
N SER A 192 -16.37 -7.86 1.48
CA SER A 192 -16.19 -6.89 0.37
C SER A 192 -16.71 -5.51 0.77
N LEU A 193 -17.78 -5.46 1.56
CA LEU A 193 -18.28 -4.21 2.14
C LEU A 193 -17.28 -3.59 3.12
N TYR A 194 -16.66 -4.40 3.98
CA TYR A 194 -15.57 -3.95 4.85
C TYR A 194 -14.39 -3.39 4.04
N ALA A 195 -13.92 -4.13 3.02
CA ALA A 195 -12.83 -3.69 2.16
C ALA A 195 -13.15 -2.39 1.39
N ALA A 196 -14.41 -2.15 1.02
CA ALA A 196 -14.84 -0.91 0.38
C ALA A 196 -14.89 0.29 1.35
N LEU A 197 -15.19 0.04 2.64
CA LEU A 197 -15.29 1.08 3.66
C LEU A 197 -13.96 1.41 4.33
N SER A 198 -13.01 0.45 4.41
CA SER A 198 -11.71 0.65 5.07
C SER A 198 -10.94 1.88 4.58
N PRO A 199 -10.85 2.18 3.26
CA PRO A 199 -10.15 3.37 2.78
C PRO A 199 -10.83 4.67 3.19
N ILE A 200 -12.18 4.70 3.15
CA ILE A 200 -12.98 5.87 3.55
C ILE A 200 -12.80 6.17 5.04
N LEU A 201 -12.70 5.11 5.84
CA LEU A 201 -12.47 5.19 7.28
C LEU A 201 -10.98 5.40 7.63
N GLY A 202 -10.07 5.39 6.64
CA GLY A 202 -8.63 5.50 6.82
C GLY A 202 -7.99 4.31 7.56
N LEU A 203 -8.64 3.15 7.57
CA LEU A 203 -8.19 1.98 8.34
C LEU A 203 -7.03 1.22 7.69
N ASP A 204 -6.71 1.53 6.44
CA ASP A 204 -5.62 0.89 5.68
C ASP A 204 -4.26 1.03 6.38
N ASP A 205 -4.03 2.17 7.05
CA ASP A 205 -2.83 2.41 7.85
C ASP A 205 -2.69 1.41 9.01
N VAL A 206 -3.81 1.04 9.64
CA VAL A 206 -3.85 0.08 10.75
C VAL A 206 -3.61 -1.32 10.23
N GLU A 207 -4.22 -1.69 9.11
CA GLU A 207 -4.04 -2.99 8.48
C GLU A 207 -2.60 -3.17 8.01
N ALA A 208 -2.01 -2.16 7.35
CA ALA A 208 -0.61 -2.17 6.96
C ALA A 208 0.34 -2.32 8.16
N THR A 209 0.04 -1.64 9.27
CA THR A 209 0.81 -1.77 10.52
C THR A 209 0.68 -3.19 11.10
N SER A 210 -0.51 -3.77 11.09
CA SER A 210 -0.75 -5.15 11.51
C SER A 210 0.04 -6.15 10.66
N GLU A 211 0.09 -5.98 9.33
CA GLU A 211 0.87 -6.84 8.44
C GLU A 211 2.38 -6.73 8.71
N ARG A 212 2.90 -5.51 8.90
CA ARG A 212 4.31 -5.32 9.28
C ARG A 212 4.65 -6.02 10.60
N LEU A 213 3.79 -5.91 11.60
CA LEU A 213 3.96 -6.62 12.88
C LEU A 213 3.93 -8.15 12.71
N ARG A 214 3.07 -8.69 11.85
CA ARG A 214 3.05 -10.13 11.53
C ARG A 214 4.36 -10.57 10.88
N ALA A 215 4.86 -9.83 9.91
CA ALA A 215 6.12 -10.11 9.24
C ALA A 215 7.30 -10.06 10.23
N ARG A 216 7.33 -9.04 11.10
CA ARG A 216 8.33 -8.89 12.16
C ARG A 216 8.32 -10.07 13.13
N ARG A 217 7.13 -10.47 13.60
CA ARG A 217 6.96 -11.66 14.45
C ARG A 217 7.52 -12.92 13.78
N LEU A 218 7.19 -13.13 12.51
CA LEU A 218 7.68 -14.28 11.75
C LEU A 218 9.21 -14.28 11.64
N GLY A 219 9.81 -13.10 11.38
CA GLY A 219 11.26 -12.92 11.37
C GLY A 219 11.90 -13.28 12.71
N LEU A 220 11.33 -12.84 13.84
CA LEU A 220 11.83 -13.19 15.17
C LEU A 220 11.72 -14.68 15.46
N GLU A 221 10.61 -15.32 15.08
CA GLU A 221 10.45 -16.78 15.20
C GLU A 221 11.49 -17.55 14.38
N GLN A 222 11.82 -17.09 13.18
CA GLN A 222 12.86 -17.69 12.33
C GLN A 222 14.25 -17.52 12.95
N HIS A 223 14.59 -16.32 13.44
CA HIS A 223 15.86 -16.08 14.14
C HIS A 223 16.00 -16.96 15.39
N ALA A 224 14.93 -17.08 16.19
CA ALA A 224 14.93 -17.94 17.38
C ALA A 224 15.17 -19.42 17.02
N LYS A 225 14.56 -19.90 15.92
CA LYS A 225 14.82 -21.27 15.41
C LYS A 225 16.26 -21.43 14.95
N ALA A 226 16.80 -20.48 14.18
CA ALA A 226 18.19 -20.51 13.72
C ALA A 226 19.18 -20.54 14.88
N LEU A 227 18.99 -19.67 15.89
CA LEU A 227 19.82 -19.64 17.10
C LEU A 227 19.77 -20.95 17.88
N LYS A 228 18.58 -21.58 17.98
CA LYS A 228 18.44 -22.89 18.62
C LYS A 228 19.22 -23.99 17.88
N THR A 229 19.16 -23.99 16.55
CA THR A 229 19.93 -24.93 15.71
C THR A 229 21.43 -24.71 15.88
N THR A 230 21.89 -23.46 15.79
CA THR A 230 23.30 -23.11 15.98
C THR A 230 23.79 -23.48 17.37
N THR A 231 23.01 -23.18 18.42
CA THR A 231 23.35 -23.54 19.80
C THR A 231 23.44 -25.06 19.96
N SER A 232 22.54 -25.82 19.33
CA SER A 232 22.57 -27.28 19.40
C SER A 232 23.81 -27.85 18.70
N SER A 233 24.13 -27.38 17.49
CA SER A 233 25.34 -27.78 16.76
C SER A 233 26.63 -27.36 17.48
N LEU A 234 26.63 -26.21 18.16
CA LEU A 234 27.78 -25.77 18.94
C LEU A 234 28.01 -26.67 20.16
N ARG A 235 26.94 -27.05 20.88
CA ARG A 235 27.05 -27.99 22.01
C ARG A 235 27.56 -29.35 21.59
N GLU A 236 27.17 -29.87 20.42
CA GLU A 236 27.71 -31.11 19.87
C GLU A 236 29.23 -31.04 19.57
N ARG A 237 29.78 -29.83 19.41
CA ARG A 237 31.20 -29.58 19.12
C ARG A 237 32.04 -29.26 20.36
N LEU A 238 31.42 -29.15 21.55
CA LEU A 238 32.12 -28.96 22.81
C LEU A 238 32.64 -30.31 23.30
N GLY A 239 33.92 -30.38 23.66
CA GLY A 239 34.59 -31.58 24.15
C GLY A 239 34.43 -31.75 25.66
N GLU A 240 34.30 -33.01 26.10
CA GLU A 240 34.14 -33.37 27.52
C GLU A 240 35.44 -33.27 28.33
N SER A 241 36.58 -33.08 27.65
CA SER A 241 37.91 -33.10 28.26
C SER A 241 38.40 -31.75 28.78
N ASP A 242 37.85 -30.64 28.28
CA ASP A 242 38.24 -29.29 28.68
C ASP A 242 37.20 -28.70 29.65
N TRP A 243 37.62 -28.39 30.88
CA TRP A 243 36.76 -27.81 31.91
C TRP A 243 36.12 -26.49 31.47
N ARG A 244 36.75 -25.75 30.53
CA ARG A 244 36.22 -24.50 29.96
C ARG A 244 35.04 -24.76 29.02
N GLU A 245 35.11 -25.85 28.25
CA GLU A 245 34.07 -26.27 27.32
C GLU A 245 32.88 -26.89 28.09
N VAL A 246 33.14 -27.63 29.16
CA VAL A 246 32.12 -28.13 30.10
C VAL A 246 31.37 -26.98 30.79
N ALA A 247 32.09 -25.95 31.26
CA ALA A 247 31.47 -24.77 31.87
C ALA A 247 30.63 -23.97 30.85
N LEU A 248 31.06 -23.90 29.59
CA LEU A 248 30.32 -23.24 28.52
C LEU A 248 29.05 -24.02 28.13
N ASP A 249 29.12 -25.35 28.06
CA ASP A 249 27.94 -26.20 27.80
C ASP A 249 26.89 -26.02 28.90
N ALA A 250 27.31 -25.97 30.17
CA ALA A 250 26.39 -25.73 31.29
C ALA A 250 25.67 -24.37 31.21
N LEU A 251 26.30 -23.34 30.64
CA LEU A 251 25.67 -22.03 30.40
C LEU A 251 24.68 -22.08 29.23
N LEU A 252 25.02 -22.80 28.15
CA LEU A 252 24.19 -22.93 26.95
C LEU A 252 23.03 -23.94 27.10
N ALA A 253 23.14 -24.90 28.02
CA ALA A 253 22.10 -25.89 28.31
C ALA A 253 20.88 -25.30 29.04
N ARG A 254 20.97 -24.06 29.53
CA ARG A 254 19.86 -23.37 30.22
C ARG A 254 18.70 -23.11 29.25
N ARG A 255 17.46 -23.22 29.77
CA ARG A 255 16.23 -22.95 29.00
C ARG A 255 16.16 -21.51 28.45
N LYS A 256 16.80 -20.57 29.14
CA LYS A 256 17.12 -19.22 28.67
C LYS A 256 18.61 -18.99 28.93
N PRO A 257 19.49 -19.21 27.94
CA PRO A 257 20.90 -18.90 28.07
C PRO A 257 21.05 -17.40 28.33
N ASP A 258 21.89 -17.05 29.31
CA ASP A 258 22.22 -15.65 29.59
C ASP A 258 23.35 -15.24 28.63
N PRO A 259 23.08 -14.38 27.63
CA PRO A 259 24.07 -14.00 26.63
C PRO A 259 25.26 -13.25 27.25
N ASP A 260 25.04 -12.52 28.34
CA ASP A 260 26.11 -11.77 29.00
C ASP A 260 27.01 -12.69 29.81
N ALA A 261 26.44 -13.71 30.46
CA ALA A 261 27.22 -14.75 31.13
C ALA A 261 28.07 -15.57 30.13
N VAL A 262 27.50 -15.92 28.97
CA VAL A 262 28.22 -16.62 27.88
C VAL A 262 29.35 -15.75 27.33
N ARG A 263 29.08 -14.47 27.07
CA ARG A 263 30.09 -13.51 26.58
C ARG A 263 31.20 -13.30 27.61
N ALA A 264 30.86 -13.14 28.88
CA ALA A 264 31.84 -12.99 29.95
C ALA A 264 32.76 -14.23 30.06
N HIS A 265 32.20 -15.44 29.94
CA HIS A 265 32.99 -16.68 29.94
C HIS A 265 33.98 -16.76 28.78
N LEU A 266 33.56 -16.37 27.57
CA LEU A 266 34.39 -16.34 26.36
C LEU A 266 35.45 -15.23 26.36
N LEU A 267 35.22 -14.14 27.09
CA LEU A 267 36.19 -13.07 27.30
C LEU A 267 37.22 -13.45 28.34
N ALA A 268 36.81 -14.10 29.44
CA ALA A 268 37.70 -14.58 30.50
C ALA A 268 38.63 -15.71 30.03
N HIS A 269 38.20 -16.52 29.05
CA HIS A 269 38.95 -17.68 28.56
C HIS A 269 39.17 -17.63 27.04
N PRO A 270 40.09 -16.78 26.53
CA PRO A 270 40.34 -16.63 25.11
C PRO A 270 40.91 -17.91 24.45
N PRO A 271 40.64 -18.14 23.15
CA PRO A 271 41.23 -19.24 22.39
C PRO A 271 42.76 -19.16 22.45
N GLY A 272 43.44 -20.26 22.82
CA GLY A 272 44.89 -20.37 22.76
C GLY A 272 45.65 -20.17 24.07
N ALA A 273 44.99 -19.93 25.22
CA ALA A 273 45.68 -19.94 26.53
C ALA A 273 46.21 -21.35 26.92
N SER A 274 45.78 -22.40 26.21
CA SER A 274 46.40 -23.72 26.11
C SER A 274 45.87 -24.33 24.80
N ALA A 275 46.72 -24.50 23.77
CA ALA A 275 46.36 -25.05 22.45
C ALA A 275 46.24 -26.59 22.46
N PRO A 276 45.63 -27.30 21.47
CA PRO A 276 45.10 -26.89 20.15
C PRO A 276 43.55 -26.88 20.14
N GLY A 277 42.82 -25.94 19.53
CA GLY A 277 42.64 -25.79 18.10
C GLY A 277 41.11 -25.74 17.80
N THR A 278 40.68 -24.69 17.09
CA THR A 278 39.42 -24.53 16.31
C THR A 278 38.03 -24.27 16.94
N SER A 279 37.65 -24.65 18.17
CA SER A 279 36.23 -24.47 18.59
C SER A 279 35.85 -23.08 19.15
N SER A 280 36.68 -22.46 20.00
CA SER A 280 36.31 -21.21 20.71
C SER A 280 36.40 -19.93 19.87
N ALA A 281 37.05 -19.96 18.71
CA ALA A 281 37.19 -18.79 17.82
C ALA A 281 35.87 -18.45 17.08
N ALA A 282 35.01 -19.43 16.81
CA ALA A 282 33.78 -19.23 16.04
C ALA A 282 32.69 -18.47 16.82
N LEU A 283 32.77 -18.42 18.15
CA LEU A 283 31.78 -17.80 19.03
C LEU A 283 31.90 -16.27 19.17
N ARG A 284 33.01 -15.66 18.69
CA ARG A 284 33.17 -14.19 18.70
C ARG A 284 32.59 -13.51 17.47
N ALA A 285 32.18 -14.26 16.44
CA ALA A 285 31.74 -13.73 15.15
C ALA A 285 30.20 -13.70 14.99
N VAL A 286 29.44 -14.09 16.01
CA VAL A 286 27.96 -14.05 16.09
C VAL A 286 27.56 -13.16 17.26
#